data_AF-A0A418VKQ9-F1
#
_entry.id   AF-A0A418VKQ9-F1
#
_cell.length_a   1.000
_cell.length_b   1.000
_cell.length_c   1.000
_cell.angle_alpha   90.00
_cell.angle_beta   90.00
_cell.angle_gamma   90.00
#
_symmetry.space_group_name_H-M   'P 1'
#
loop_
_entity.id
_entity.type
_entity.pdbx_description
1 polymer ?
#
loop_
_entity_poly.entity_id
_entity_poly.type
_entity_poly.pdbx_seq_one_letter_code
_entity_poly.pdbx_strand_id
1 'polypeptide(L)'
;MTMQFAPTKPPDKVKILCGKCRVPFREKIKNVREGFQVQCPNCTKLITFSTDSADPTVQRAFTEVRRIKNGMMLSINRGDSEYSR
;
A
#
# COMPACT_ATOMS: atom_id res chain seq x y z
N MET A 1 7.82 29.48 20.37
CA MET A 1 7.14 28.94 19.17
C MET A 1 7.15 27.42 19.28
N THR A 2 6.11 26.83 19.89
CA THR A 2 5.96 25.37 19.93
C THR A 2 5.43 24.92 18.58
N MET A 3 6.30 24.36 17.73
CA MET A 3 5.86 23.75 16.49
C MET A 3 5.06 22.50 16.82
N GLN A 4 3.72 22.62 16.82
CA GLN A 4 2.84 21.46 16.77
C GLN A 4 3.03 20.77 15.41
N PHE A 5 3.79 19.69 15.41
CA PHE A 5 3.75 18.73 14.30
C PHE A 5 2.38 18.07 14.34
N ALA A 6 1.47 18.55 13.49
CA ALA A 6 0.20 17.87 13.26
C ALA A 6 0.47 16.40 12.91
N PRO A 7 -0.26 15.43 13.45
CA PRO A 7 -0.11 14.04 13.05
C PRO A 7 -0.47 13.95 11.56
N THR A 8 0.55 13.88 10.71
CA THR A 8 0.38 13.59 9.29
C THR A 8 -0.36 12.27 9.22
N LYS A 9 -1.64 12.30 8.85
CA LYS A 9 -2.47 11.11 8.74
C LYS A 9 -1.69 10.03 7.97
N PRO A 10 -1.63 8.79 8.49
CA PRO A 10 -1.03 7.71 7.73
C PRO A 10 -1.77 7.61 6.38
N PRO A 11 -1.05 7.35 5.28
CA PRO A 11 -1.72 7.17 3.99
C PRO A 11 -2.72 6.03 4.10
N ASP A 12 -3.91 6.22 3.53
CA ASP A 12 -4.95 5.19 3.51
C ASP A 12 -4.73 4.17 2.37
N LYS A 13 -3.84 4.49 1.43
CA LYS A 13 -3.59 3.73 0.19
C LYS A 13 -2.09 3.43 0.04
N VAL A 14 -1.77 2.24 -0.44
CA VAL A 14 -0.42 1.80 -0.79
C VAL A 14 -0.33 1.56 -2.30
N LYS A 15 0.83 1.86 -2.90
CA LYS A 15 1.13 1.51 -4.29
C LYS A 15 1.72 0.10 -4.35
N ILE A 16 1.11 -0.76 -5.14
CA ILE A 16 1.55 -2.14 -5.37
C ILE A 16 1.86 -2.28 -6.86
N LEU A 17 3.01 -2.89 -7.17
CA LEU A 17 3.39 -3.19 -8.55
C LEU A 17 3.00 -4.63 -8.87
N CYS A 18 2.35 -4.86 -10.02
CA CYS A 18 2.05 -6.23 -10.44
C CYS A 18 3.30 -6.89 -11.06
N GLY A 19 3.77 -8.01 -10.54
CA GLY A 19 4.92 -8.72 -11.12
C GLY A 19 4.72 -9.22 -12.57
N LYS A 20 3.47 -9.39 -13.03
CA LYS A 20 3.17 -9.84 -14.40
C LYS A 20 3.13 -8.69 -15.41
N CYS A 21 2.23 -7.72 -15.23
CA CYS A 21 2.08 -6.62 -16.18
C CYS A 21 2.93 -5.38 -15.84
N ARG A 22 3.63 -5.40 -14.69
CA ARG A 22 4.43 -4.28 -14.16
C ARG A 22 3.66 -2.97 -13.99
N VAL A 23 2.33 -3.02 -14.02
CA VAL A 23 1.48 -1.86 -13.80
C VAL A 23 1.34 -1.61 -12.30
N PRO A 24 1.66 -0.41 -11.80
CA PRO A 24 1.39 -0.02 -10.43
C PRO A 24 -0.10 0.27 -10.24
N PHE A 25 -0.70 -0.27 -9.19
CA PHE A 25 -2.06 0.02 -8.78
C PHE A 25 -2.08 0.44 -7.30
N ARG A 26 -3.15 1.10 -6.89
CA ARG A 26 -3.29 1.62 -5.51
C ARG A 26 -4.35 0.82 -4.79
N GLU A 27 -4.00 0.26 -3.65
CA GLU A 27 -4.93 -0.50 -2.82
C GLU A 27 -5.02 0.08 -1.42
N LYS A 28 -6.17 -0.07 -0.76
CA LYS A 28 -6.37 0.50 0.57
C LYS A 28 -5.59 -0.31 1.61
N ILE A 29 -4.79 0.37 2.44
CA ILE A 29 -3.95 -0.23 3.49
C ILE A 29 -4.80 -1.04 4.49
N LYS A 30 -6.05 -0.62 4.73
CA LYS A 30 -7.01 -1.36 5.56
C LYS A 30 -7.44 -2.73 5.01
N ASN A 31 -7.40 -2.89 3.67
CA ASN A 31 -7.74 -4.13 2.99
C ASN A 31 -6.55 -5.08 2.91
N VAL A 32 -5.34 -4.51 2.78
CA VAL A 32 -4.09 -5.28 2.71
C VAL A 32 -3.81 -5.91 4.09
N ARG A 33 -4.17 -7.19 4.21
CA ARG A 33 -3.96 -8.04 5.39
C ARG A 33 -3.22 -9.31 4.98
N GLU A 34 -2.66 -10.01 5.94
CA GLU A 34 -2.08 -11.33 5.70
C GLU A 34 -3.16 -12.29 5.17
N GLY A 35 -2.88 -12.97 4.07
CA GLY A 35 -3.85 -13.79 3.35
C GLY A 35 -4.83 -13.02 2.47
N PHE A 36 -4.73 -11.69 2.37
CA PHE A 36 -5.60 -10.90 1.48
C PHE A 36 -5.25 -11.20 0.01
N GLN A 37 -6.26 -11.42 -0.82
CA GLN A 37 -6.08 -11.69 -2.24
C GLN A 37 -6.74 -10.57 -3.03
N VAL A 38 -5.97 -9.92 -3.91
CA VAL A 38 -6.47 -8.90 -4.82
C VAL A 38 -6.22 -9.33 -6.26
N GLN A 39 -7.12 -8.97 -7.16
CA GLN A 39 -6.87 -9.12 -8.58
C GLN A 39 -6.27 -7.82 -9.13
N CYS A 40 -5.20 -7.94 -9.91
CA CYS A 40 -4.66 -6.80 -10.63
C CYS A 40 -5.71 -6.25 -11.60
N PRO A 41 -6.04 -4.94 -11.56
CA PRO A 41 -7.07 -4.36 -12.42
C PRO A 41 -6.70 -4.39 -13.91
N ASN A 42 -5.42 -4.57 -14.25
CA ASN A 42 -4.95 -4.55 -15.64
C ASN A 42 -4.85 -5.95 -16.27
N CYS A 43 -4.39 -6.95 -15.52
CA CYS A 43 -4.13 -8.29 -16.07
C CYS A 43 -4.92 -9.40 -15.40
N THR A 44 -5.81 -9.04 -14.46
CA THR A 44 -6.68 -9.94 -13.70
C THR A 44 -5.93 -11.04 -12.94
N LYS A 45 -4.60 -10.90 -12.82
CA LYS A 45 -3.78 -11.84 -12.07
C LYS A 45 -4.10 -11.71 -10.59
N LEU A 46 -4.35 -12.85 -9.96
CA LEU A 46 -4.51 -12.96 -8.53
C LEU A 46 -3.16 -12.71 -7.84
N ILE A 47 -3.13 -11.72 -6.96
CA ILE A 47 -2.00 -11.35 -6.12
C ILE A 47 -2.42 -11.65 -4.68
N THR A 48 -1.73 -12.61 -4.07
CA THR A 48 -1.90 -12.92 -2.66
C THR A 48 -0.91 -12.09 -1.86
N PHE A 49 -1.39 -11.39 -0.83
CA PHE A 49 -0.59 -10.66 0.16
C PHE A 49 -0.38 -11.54 1.38
N SER A 50 0.81 -12.12 1.47
CA SER A 50 1.27 -12.94 2.57
C SER A 50 2.74 -12.63 2.81
N THR A 51 3.23 -12.92 4.01
CA THR A 51 4.68 -12.91 4.29
C THR A 51 5.44 -13.87 3.39
N ASP A 52 4.80 -14.95 2.95
CA ASP A 52 5.33 -15.96 2.03
C ASP A 52 4.95 -15.72 0.56
N SER A 53 4.45 -14.52 0.22
CA SER A 53 4.12 -14.21 -1.17
C SER A 53 5.34 -14.38 -2.06
N ALA A 54 5.17 -15.16 -3.13
CA ALA A 54 6.21 -15.40 -4.14
C ALA A 54 6.64 -14.13 -4.90
N ASP A 55 5.91 -13.03 -4.77
CA ASP A 55 6.20 -11.79 -5.46
C ASP A 55 6.95 -10.78 -4.55
N PRO A 56 8.22 -10.47 -4.84
CA PRO A 56 9.03 -9.59 -3.99
C PRO A 56 8.53 -8.13 -4.00
N THR A 57 7.84 -7.71 -5.06
CA THR A 57 7.28 -6.34 -5.13
C THR A 57 6.07 -6.19 -4.21
N VAL A 58 5.28 -7.26 -4.11
CA VAL A 58 4.14 -7.35 -3.19
C VAL A 58 4.61 -7.41 -1.74
N GLN A 59 5.67 -8.17 -1.44
CA GLN A 59 6.26 -8.20 -0.10
C GLN A 59 6.79 -6.84 0.36
N ARG A 60 7.43 -6.08 -0.54
CA ARG A 60 7.91 -4.72 -0.24
C ARG A 60 6.73 -3.80 0.10
N ALA A 61 5.69 -3.80 -0.72
CA ALA A 61 4.47 -3.04 -0.46
C ALA A 61 3.80 -3.46 0.86
N PHE A 62 3.73 -4.77 1.15
CA PHE A 62 3.15 -5.30 2.38
C PHE A 62 3.95 -4.90 3.63
N THR A 63 5.28 -4.90 3.53
CA THR A 63 6.17 -4.42 4.61
C THR A 63 5.94 -2.94 4.87
N GLU A 64 5.76 -2.15 3.82
CA GLU A 64 5.47 -0.73 3.92
C GLU A 64 4.10 -0.48 4.57
N VAL A 65 3.05 -1.22 4.16
CA VAL A 65 1.73 -1.24 4.83
C VAL A 65 1.88 -1.53 6.32
N ARG A 66 2.67 -2.55 6.69
CA ARG A 66 2.89 -2.92 8.09
C ARG A 66 3.63 -1.83 8.86
N ARG A 67 4.63 -1.19 8.24
CA ARG A 67 5.32 -0.04 8.84
C ARG A 67 4.37 1.14 9.08
N ILE A 68 3.50 1.44 8.12
CA ILE A 68 2.48 2.50 8.25
C ILE A 68 1.51 2.17 9.38
N LYS A 69 1.00 0.94 9.42
CA LYS A 69 0.09 0.46 10.48
C LYS A 69 0.74 0.48 11.86
N ASN A 70 2.04 0.20 11.93
CA ASN A 70 2.82 0.24 13.16
C ASN A 70 3.32 1.65 13.53
N GLY A 71 2.93 2.69 12.78
CA GLY A 71 3.31 4.08 13.07
C GLY A 71 4.77 4.43 12.74
N MET A 72 5.46 3.61 11.94
CA MET A 72 6.89 3.78 11.59
C MET A 72 7.12 4.54 10.27
N MET A 73 6.14 5.30 9.76
CA MET A 73 6.27 5.96 8.45
C MET A 73 7.05 7.28 8.53
N LEU A 74 8.20 7.34 7.86
CA LEU A 74 8.85 8.60 7.49
C LEU A 74 8.07 9.22 6.32
N SER A 75 7.71 10.48 6.49
CA SER A 75 6.84 11.29 5.63
C SER A 75 7.21 11.26 4.14
N ILE A 76 6.55 10.40 3.35
CA ILE A 76 6.52 10.52 1.89
C ILE A 76 5.08 10.83 1.47
N ASN A 77 4.71 12.11 1.65
CA ASN A 77 3.50 12.67 1.05
C ASN A 77 3.76 12.83 -0.46
N ARG A 78 3.31 11.86 -1.26
CA ARG A 78 2.96 12.12 -2.66
C ARG A 78 1.47 11.88 -2.78
N GLY A 79 0.74 12.99 -2.79
CA GLY A 79 -0.70 13.09 -2.68
C GLY A 79 -1.48 12.15 -3.59
N ASP A 80 -2.67 11.84 -3.11
CA ASP A 80 -3.76 11.37 -3.95
C ASP A 80 -5.04 12.03 -3.46
N SER A 81 -5.11 13.34 -3.73
CA SER A 81 -6.40 14.01 -3.90
C SER A 81 -7.22 13.24 -4.93
N GLU A 82 -8.54 13.27 -4.73
CA GLU A 82 -9.57 12.89 -5.69
C GLU A 82 -9.70 11.40 -6.04
N TYR A 83 -10.62 10.75 -5.34
CA TYR A 83 -11.66 10.02 -6.04
C TYR A 83 -12.98 10.24 -5.29
N SER A 84 -13.57 11.41 -5.53
CA SER A 84 -14.98 11.68 -5.24
C SER A 84 -15.83 10.92 -6.26
N ARG A 85 -16.56 9.91 -5.78
CA ARG A 85 -17.90 9.55 -6.25
C ARG A 85 -18.53 8.62 -5.23
#